data_AF-A0A830EZF8-F1
#
_entry.id   AF-A0A830EZF8-F1
#
_cell.length_a   1.000
_cell.length_b   1.000
_cell.length_c   1.000
_cell.angle_alpha   90.00
_cell.angle_beta   90.00
_cell.angle_gamma   90.00
#
_symmetry.space_group_name_H-M   'P 1'
#
loop_
_entity.id
_entity.type
_entity.pdbx_description
1 polymer ?
#
loop_
_entity_poly.entity_id
_entity_poly.type
_entity_poly.pdbx_seq_one_letter_code
_entity_poly.pdbx_strand_id
1 'polypeptide(L)'
;MSIPEWLLATPLSVRAEWAELYLLNRAVGRPEQDLVQIHEQNRSKAYRRELADVFESLGGGSVTFAGENALTLSAETARNLGFGREGPYRRDD
;
A
#
# COMPACT_ATOMS: atom_id res chain seq x y z
N MET A 1 14.03 10.18 4.11
CA MET A 1 12.78 10.92 3.83
C MET A 1 11.63 10.11 4.40
N SER A 2 10.73 10.79 5.10
CA SER A 2 9.46 10.29 5.66
C SER A 2 8.30 10.50 4.67
N ILE A 3 7.13 9.98 5.01
CA ILE A 3 5.87 10.39 4.41
C ILE A 3 5.67 11.90 4.67
N PRO A 4 5.24 12.70 3.68
CA PRO A 4 5.03 14.12 3.88
C PRO A 4 3.96 14.41 4.94
N GLU A 5 4.24 15.32 5.86
CA GLU A 5 3.32 15.68 6.95
C GLU A 5 1.96 16.18 6.45
N TRP A 6 1.93 16.87 5.30
CA TRP A 6 0.68 17.34 4.70
C TRP A 6 -0.30 16.19 4.40
N LEU A 7 0.22 14.99 4.08
CA LEU A 7 -0.62 13.83 3.81
C LEU A 7 -1.28 13.33 5.09
N LEU A 8 -0.61 13.46 6.24
CA LEU A 8 -1.20 13.05 7.52
C LEU A 8 -2.25 14.06 7.99
N ALA A 9 -2.07 15.36 7.68
CA ALA A 9 -2.97 16.44 8.08
C ALA A 9 -4.20 16.64 7.18
N THR A 10 -4.21 16.08 5.96
CA THR A 10 -5.31 16.24 5.00
C THR A 10 -6.55 15.41 5.38
N PRO A 11 -7.77 15.73 4.89
CA PRO A 11 -8.96 14.91 5.14
C PRO A 11 -8.82 13.45 4.67
N LEU A 12 -9.63 12.57 5.26
CA LEU A 12 -9.63 11.14 4.95
C LEU A 12 -9.80 10.86 3.45
N SER A 13 -10.69 11.59 2.76
CA SER A 13 -10.94 11.43 1.33
C SER A 13 -9.69 11.69 0.48
N VAL A 14 -8.90 12.70 0.83
CA VAL A 14 -7.66 13.03 0.10
C VAL A 14 -6.57 11.99 0.37
N ARG A 15 -6.49 11.44 1.59
CA ARG A 15 -5.59 10.31 1.88
C ARG A 15 -5.97 9.05 1.10
N ALA A 16 -7.28 8.78 0.97
CA ALA A 16 -7.78 7.65 0.20
C ALA A 16 -7.44 7.78 -1.29
N GLU A 17 -7.66 8.97 -1.88
CA GLU A 17 -7.30 9.26 -3.27
C GLU A 17 -5.78 9.14 -3.48
N TRP A 18 -4.97 9.65 -2.56
CA TRP A 18 -3.53 9.47 -2.60
C TRP A 18 -3.14 7.99 -2.55
N ALA A 19 -3.76 7.19 -1.67
CA ALA A 19 -3.47 5.78 -1.53
C ALA A 19 -3.83 4.99 -2.80
N GLU A 20 -4.96 5.31 -3.42
CA GLU A 20 -5.36 4.75 -4.71
C GLU A 20 -4.32 5.05 -5.79
N LEU A 21 -3.96 6.33 -5.97
CA LEU A 21 -2.93 6.74 -6.94
C LEU A 21 -1.58 6.08 -6.64
N TYR A 22 -1.22 5.94 -5.37
CA TYR A 22 0.01 5.29 -4.96
C TYR A 22 0.02 3.82 -5.39
N LEU A 23 -1.06 3.09 -5.09
CA LEU A 23 -1.20 1.68 -5.40
C LEU A 23 -1.27 1.43 -6.91
N LEU A 24 -2.00 2.25 -7.68
CA LEU A 24 -2.01 2.16 -9.14
C LEU A 24 -0.60 2.17 -9.76
N ASN A 25 0.33 2.93 -9.16
CA ASN A 25 1.69 3.08 -9.69
C ASN A 25 2.69 2.08 -9.12
N ARG A 26 2.43 1.50 -7.93
CA ARG A 26 3.42 0.77 -7.14
C ARG A 26 3.00 -0.63 -6.73
N ALA A 27 1.71 -0.94 -6.79
CA ALA A 27 1.16 -2.22 -6.41
C ALA A 27 1.43 -3.26 -7.51
N VAL A 28 1.93 -4.41 -7.07
CA VAL A 28 2.09 -5.63 -7.86
C VAL A 28 1.20 -6.69 -7.24
N GLY A 29 0.22 -7.15 -8.00
CA GLY A 29 -0.66 -8.23 -7.58
C GLY A 29 0.01 -9.59 -7.72
N ARG A 30 -0.23 -10.47 -6.75
CA ARG A 30 0.13 -11.89 -6.76
C ARG A 30 -1.18 -12.70 -6.78
N PRO A 31 -1.77 -12.94 -7.97
CA PRO A 31 -3.12 -13.52 -8.08
C PRO A 31 -3.25 -14.91 -7.43
N GLU A 32 -2.16 -15.68 -7.45
CA GLU A 32 -2.11 -17.03 -6.86
C GLU A 32 -2.15 -17.03 -5.33
N GLN A 33 -1.74 -15.92 -4.71
CA GLN A 33 -1.64 -15.78 -3.26
C GLN A 33 -2.72 -14.86 -2.69
N ASP A 34 -3.52 -14.22 -3.54
CA ASP A 34 -4.47 -13.16 -3.16
C ASP A 34 -3.81 -12.03 -2.34
N LEU A 35 -2.60 -11.66 -2.75
CA LEU A 35 -1.78 -10.64 -2.09
C LEU A 35 -1.48 -9.48 -3.03
N VAL A 36 -1.34 -8.30 -2.43
CA VAL A 36 -0.81 -7.12 -3.10
C VAL A 36 0.50 -6.72 -2.43
N GLN A 37 1.54 -6.60 -3.25
CA GLN A 37 2.85 -6.13 -2.80
C GLN A 37 3.14 -4.74 -3.32
N ILE A 38 3.83 -3.93 -2.53
CA ILE A 38 4.29 -2.60 -2.88
C ILE A 38 5.81 -2.62 -2.86
N HIS A 39 6.44 -2.32 -3.99
CA HIS A 39 7.90 -2.36 -4.12
C HIS A 39 8.51 -0.96 -3.95
N GLU A 40 9.35 -0.80 -2.92
CA GLU A 40 10.04 0.42 -2.53
C GLU A 40 11.56 0.21 -2.42
N GLN A 41 12.23 0.06 -3.57
CA GLN A 41 13.67 -0.24 -3.66
C GLN A 41 14.59 0.82 -3.02
N ASN A 42 14.17 2.09 -2.98
CA ASN A 42 15.01 3.21 -2.55
C ASN A 42 14.47 3.93 -1.30
N ARG A 43 13.64 3.26 -0.49
CA ARG A 43 13.05 3.85 0.72
C ARG A 43 13.55 3.20 1.98
N SER A 44 13.83 4.04 2.99
CA SER A 44 14.25 3.56 4.30
C SER A 44 13.16 2.72 4.97
N LYS A 45 13.55 1.90 5.95
CA LYS A 45 12.61 1.15 6.79
C LYS A 45 11.61 2.07 7.51
N ALA A 46 12.06 3.26 7.93
CA ALA A 46 11.21 4.26 8.56
C ALA A 46 10.09 4.74 7.62
N TYR A 47 10.43 5.09 6.38
CA TYR A 47 9.44 5.47 5.36
C TYR A 47 8.41 4.37 5.12
N ARG A 48 8.87 3.13 4.98
CA ARG A 48 8.00 1.97 4.75
C ARG A 48 7.08 1.68 5.94
N ARG A 49 7.52 1.97 7.16
CA ARG A 49 6.68 1.88 8.35
C ARG A 49 5.57 2.92 8.34
N GLU A 50 5.92 4.18 8.10
CA GLU A 50 4.90 5.24 7.97
C GLU A 50 3.92 4.97 6.82
N LEU A 51 4.42 4.39 5.72
CA LEU A 51 3.59 3.95 4.60
C LEU A 51 2.63 2.83 4.99
N ALA A 52 3.10 1.85 5.78
CA ALA A 52 2.26 0.80 6.34
C ALA A 52 1.17 1.40 7.22
N ASP A 53 1.52 2.31 8.14
CA ASP A 53 0.57 2.97 9.03
C ASP A 53 -0.55 3.70 8.24
N VAL A 54 -0.20 4.36 7.13
CA VAL A 54 -1.19 5.01 6.24
C VAL A 54 -2.16 3.98 5.66
N PHE A 55 -1.65 2.89 5.08
CA PHE A 55 -2.51 1.87 4.47
C PHE A 55 -3.34 1.09 5.49
N GLU A 56 -2.80 0.78 6.67
CA GLU A 56 -3.56 0.16 7.75
C GLU A 56 -4.69 1.08 8.23
N SER A 57 -4.43 2.38 8.36
CA SER A 57 -5.44 3.35 8.77
C SER A 57 -6.60 3.49 7.78
N LEU A 58 -6.34 3.27 6.49
CA LEU A 58 -7.34 3.40 5.42
C LEU A 58 -8.06 2.09 5.14
N GLY A 59 -7.33 0.97 5.15
CA GLY A 59 -7.86 -0.34 4.77
C GLY A 59 -8.35 -1.18 5.95
N GLY A 60 -8.09 -0.79 7.20
CA GLY A 60 -8.59 -1.47 8.41
C GLY A 60 -7.96 -2.84 8.72
N GLY A 61 -7.11 -3.37 7.82
CA GLY A 61 -6.33 -4.59 8.03
C GLY A 61 -4.85 -4.30 8.31
N SER A 62 -4.00 -5.32 8.16
CA SER A 62 -2.57 -5.23 8.43
C SER A 62 -1.72 -5.07 7.17
N VAL A 63 -0.53 -4.48 7.34
CA VAL A 63 0.51 -4.37 6.33
C VAL A 63 1.81 -4.91 6.90
N THR A 64 2.42 -5.87 6.21
CA THR A 64 3.63 -6.55 6.66
C THR A 64 4.83 -6.20 5.78
N PHE A 65 6.03 -6.28 6.36
CA PHE A 65 7.26 -6.07 5.61
C PHE A 65 7.62 -7.34 4.84
N ALA A 66 7.77 -7.23 3.52
CA ALA A 66 8.28 -8.30 2.67
C ALA A 66 9.75 -8.00 2.33
N GLY A 67 10.65 -8.56 3.13
CA GLY A 67 12.09 -8.34 2.99
C GLY A 67 12.52 -6.88 3.17
N GLU A 68 13.60 -6.50 2.50
CA GLU A 68 14.22 -5.19 2.69
C GLU A 68 13.56 -4.07 1.90
N ASN A 69 12.78 -4.39 0.86
CA ASN A 69 12.33 -3.40 -0.12
C ASN A 69 10.84 -3.48 -0.45
N ALA A 70 10.05 -4.32 0.22
CA ALA A 70 8.63 -4.43 -0.08
C ALA A 70 7.74 -4.41 1.16
N LEU A 71 6.47 -4.08 0.92
CA LEU A 71 5.36 -4.22 1.85
C LEU A 71 4.32 -5.16 1.22
N THR A 72 3.67 -5.97 2.03
CA THR A 72 2.55 -6.81 1.63
C THR A 72 1.30 -6.33 2.35
N LEU A 73 0.28 -5.93 1.59
CA LEU A 73 -1.05 -5.65 2.11
C LEU A 73 -1.75 -6.99 2.40
N SER A 74 -2.42 -7.10 3.55
CA SER A 74 -3.35 -8.20 3.77
C SER A 74 -4.47 -8.18 2.71
N ALA A 75 -5.08 -9.33 2.44
CA ALA A 75 -6.20 -9.42 1.50
C ALA A 75 -7.36 -8.49 1.89
N GLU A 76 -7.62 -8.32 3.19
CA GLU A 76 -8.62 -7.39 3.72
C GLU A 76 -8.26 -5.94 3.38
N THR A 77 -7.04 -5.50 3.73
CA THR A 77 -6.56 -4.15 3.42
C THR A 77 -6.64 -3.87 1.93
N ALA A 78 -6.17 -4.81 1.10
CA ALA A 78 -6.19 -4.67 -0.35
C ALA A 78 -7.61 -4.54 -0.90
N ARG A 79 -8.57 -5.37 -0.44
CA ARG A 79 -9.98 -5.29 -0.87
C ARG A 79 -10.65 -3.98 -0.44
N ASN A 80 -10.44 -3.56 0.81
CA ASN A 80 -11.02 -2.32 1.33
C ASN A 80 -10.48 -1.07 0.61
N LEU A 81 -9.27 -1.15 0.06
CA LEU A 81 -8.69 -0.10 -0.79
C LEU A 81 -9.07 -0.21 -2.27
N GLY A 82 -9.84 -1.24 -2.68
CA GLY A 82 -10.22 -1.46 -4.08
C GLY A 82 -9.19 -2.22 -4.93
N PHE A 83 -8.16 -2.79 -4.31
CA PHE A 83 -7.06 -3.53 -4.94
C PHE A 83 -7.07 -5.02 -4.59
N GLY A 84 -8.25 -5.65 -4.40
CA GLY A 84 -8.34 -7.11 -4.21
C GLY A 84 -8.00 -7.90 -5.49
N ARG A 85 -8.24 -9.22 -5.52
CA ARG A 85 -7.93 -10.12 -6.66
C ARG A 85 -8.25 -9.59 -8.08
N GLU A 86 -9.29 -8.77 -8.22
CA GLU A 86 -9.76 -8.20 -9.48
C GLU A 86 -9.43 -6.70 -9.65
N GLY A 87 -8.62 -6.15 -8.74
CA GLY A 87 -8.30 -4.73 -8.67
C GLY A 87 -7.31 -4.24 -9.73
N PRO A 88 -7.15 -2.92 -9.88
CA PRO A 88 -6.40 -2.29 -10.97
C PRO A 88 -4.88 -2.23 -10.72
N TYR A 89 -4.26 -3.34 -10.31
CA TYR A 89 -2.80 -3.41 -10.12
C TYR A 89 -2.07 -4.03 -11.31
N ARG A 90 -0.77 -3.77 -11.39
CA ARG A 90 0.12 -4.48 -12.31
C ARG A 90 0.19 -5.95 -11.87
N ARG A 91 -0.01 -6.89 -12.80
CA ARG A 91 0.25 -8.32 -12.53
C ARG A 91 1.74 -8.57 -12.67
N ASP A 92 2.31 -9.42 -11.83
CA ASP A 92 3.66 -9.93 -12.07
C ASP A 92 3.52 -11.02 -13.14
N ASP A 93 4.13 -10.78 -14.31
CA ASP A 93 4.10 -11.68 -15.47
C ASP A 93 5.11 -12.83 -15.32
#